data_AF-A0AAP7DLV1-F1
#
_entry.id   AF-A0AAP7DLV1-F1
#
_cell.length_a   1.000
_cell.length_b   1.000
_cell.length_c   1.000
_cell.angle_alpha   90.00
_cell.angle_beta   90.00
_cell.angle_gamma   90.00
#
_symmetry.space_group_name_H-M   'P 1'
#
loop_
_entity.id
_entity.type
_entity.pdbx_description
1 polymer ?
#
loop_
_entity_poly.entity_id
_entity_poly.type
_entity_poly.pdbx_seq_one_letter_code
_entity_poly.pdbx_strand_id
1 'polypeptide(L)'
;MKKIQVILIISVALVICIVTLPWALIYIGLLLQPDPPRPEITYSEFPFKLVYEINGERKVIQDTVICEYDGVGMDEGQGKHRKWKQRYVSGNENITLLKINNNSEIVYSEGSANYYMGDLKEYEQYNPLFPDAIIIEKDIGSTSEGLIRADELFEKYHIKLISWESSPPIKNTFIESAK
;
A
#
# COMPACT_ATOMS: atom_id res chain seq x y z
N MET A 1 -19.23 17.22 51.13
CA MET A 1 -19.11 16.08 50.20
C MET A 1 -19.50 16.44 48.77
N LYS A 2 -20.72 16.95 48.49
CA LYS A 2 -21.14 17.34 47.13
C LYS A 2 -20.21 18.32 46.40
N LYS A 3 -19.69 19.37 47.08
CA LYS A 3 -18.79 20.36 46.44
C LYS A 3 -17.44 19.79 46.00
N ILE A 4 -16.84 18.92 46.82
CA ILE A 4 -15.55 18.26 46.51
C ILE A 4 -15.74 17.29 45.34
N GLN A 5 -16.85 16.54 45.31
CA GLN A 5 -17.19 15.67 44.18
C GLN A 5 -17.43 16.46 42.89
N VAL A 6 -18.10 17.62 42.95
CA VAL A 6 -18.30 18.49 41.79
C VAL A 6 -16.97 19.05 41.27
N ILE A 7 -16.08 19.51 42.15
CA ILE A 7 -14.74 19.99 41.76
C ILE A 7 -13.94 18.87 41.10
N LEU A 8 -13.98 17.66 41.66
CA LEU A 8 -13.30 16.49 41.10
C LEU A 8 -13.84 16.11 39.71
N ILE A 9 -15.16 16.15 39.51
CA ILE A 9 -15.80 15.89 38.21
C ILE A 9 -15.35 16.93 37.18
N ILE A 10 -15.34 18.22 37.56
CA ILE A 10 -14.91 19.30 36.67
C ILE A 10 -13.44 19.15 36.31
N SER A 11 -12.57 18.81 37.27
CA SER A 11 -11.14 18.62 37.00
C SER A 11 -10.89 17.43 36.08
N VAL A 12 -11.62 16.32 36.29
CA VAL A 12 -11.51 15.13 35.41
C VAL A 12 -12.02 15.45 34.01
N ALA A 13 -13.16 16.15 33.88
CA ALA A 13 -13.69 16.59 32.60
C ALA A 13 -12.72 17.53 31.87
N LEU A 14 -12.07 18.45 32.59
CA LEU A 14 -11.07 19.35 32.03
C LEU A 14 -9.86 18.58 31.49
N VAL A 15 -9.36 17.59 32.23
CA VAL A 15 -8.25 16.73 31.77
C VAL A 15 -8.65 15.96 30.52
N ILE A 16 -9.85 15.37 30.48
CA ILE A 16 -10.37 14.67 29.30
C ILE A 16 -10.44 15.62 28.10
N CYS A 17 -10.98 16.83 28.28
CA CYS A 17 -11.03 17.84 27.22
C CYS A 17 -9.64 18.20 26.71
N ILE A 18 -8.67 18.47 27.58
CA ILE A 18 -7.30 18.82 27.17
C ILE A 18 -6.65 17.68 26.37
N VAL A 19 -6.91 16.42 26.76
CA VAL A 19 -6.35 15.25 26.07
C VAL A 19 -7.05 14.96 24.74
N THR A 20 -8.36 15.13 24.66
CA THR A 20 -9.16 14.74 23.46
C THR A 20 -9.32 15.84 22.43
N LEU A 21 -9.32 17.11 22.84
CA LEU A 21 -9.53 18.26 21.96
C LEU A 21 -8.48 18.39 20.84
N PRO A 22 -7.17 18.16 21.07
CA PRO A 22 -6.19 18.18 19.99
C PRO A 22 -6.51 17.19 18.87
N TRP A 23 -6.88 15.94 19.22
CA TRP A 23 -7.25 14.91 18.24
C TRP A 23 -8.55 15.23 17.51
N ALA A 24 -9.55 15.77 18.23
CA ALA A 24 -10.80 16.23 17.63
C ALA A 24 -10.56 17.36 16.62
N LEU A 25 -9.67 18.31 16.93
CA LEU A 25 -9.31 19.40 16.02
C LEU A 25 -8.58 18.89 14.77
N ILE A 26 -7.66 17.93 14.92
CA ILE A 26 -6.99 17.28 13.78
C ILE A 26 -8.03 16.60 12.89
N TYR A 27 -8.92 15.80 13.46
CA TYR A 27 -9.97 15.10 12.72
C TYR A 27 -10.92 16.07 11.98
N ILE A 28 -11.35 17.15 12.63
CA ILE A 28 -12.16 18.20 12.00
C ILE A 28 -11.38 18.87 10.86
N GLY A 29 -10.09 19.17 11.09
CA GLY A 29 -9.21 19.74 10.07
C GLY A 29 -9.13 18.86 8.82
N LEU A 30 -8.96 17.55 9.00
CA LEU A 30 -8.92 16.57 7.92
C LEU A 30 -10.26 16.49 7.17
N LEU A 31 -11.40 16.51 7.87
CA LEU A 31 -12.72 16.50 7.23
C LEU A 31 -12.97 17.75 6.36
N LEU A 32 -12.49 18.91 6.80
CA LEU A 32 -12.65 20.19 6.11
C LEU A 32 -11.71 20.37 4.92
N GLN A 33 -10.69 19.51 4.76
CA GLN A 33 -9.84 19.55 3.56
C GLN A 33 -10.69 19.27 2.31
N PRO A 34 -10.40 19.94 1.18
CA PRO A 34 -11.05 19.62 -0.08
C PRO A 34 -10.71 18.19 -0.49
N ASP A 35 -11.66 17.50 -1.10
CA ASP A 35 -11.41 16.19 -1.67
C ASP A 35 -10.41 16.32 -2.84
N PRO A 36 -9.49 15.37 -3.00
CA PRO A 36 -8.57 15.38 -4.13
C PRO A 36 -9.36 15.24 -5.44
N PRO A 37 -8.90 15.87 -6.55
CA PRO A 37 -9.59 15.79 -7.83
C PRO A 37 -9.78 14.34 -8.28
N ARG A 38 -10.93 14.04 -8.87
CA ARG A 38 -11.31 12.67 -9.23
C ARG A 38 -10.52 12.24 -10.48
N PRO A 39 -10.01 11.00 -10.53
CA PRO A 39 -9.36 10.51 -11.73
C PRO A 39 -10.39 10.34 -12.87
N GLU A 40 -9.97 10.67 -14.10
CA GLU A 40 -10.74 10.42 -15.31
C GLU A 40 -10.81 8.91 -15.60
N ILE A 41 -9.67 8.22 -15.48
CA ILE A 41 -9.59 6.77 -15.64
C ILE A 41 -9.67 6.14 -14.24
N THR A 42 -10.78 5.47 -13.94
CA THR A 42 -11.04 4.85 -12.63
C THR A 42 -10.76 3.35 -12.60
N TYR A 43 -10.46 2.74 -13.75
CA TYR A 43 -10.23 1.30 -13.88
C TYR A 43 -9.24 1.06 -15.02
N SER A 44 -8.23 0.23 -14.77
CA SER A 44 -7.31 -0.23 -15.81
C SER A 44 -6.71 -1.59 -15.44
N GLU A 45 -6.32 -2.32 -16.48
CA GLU A 45 -5.72 -3.65 -16.39
C GLU A 45 -4.29 -3.60 -16.94
N PHE A 46 -3.36 -4.21 -16.22
CA PHE A 46 -1.94 -4.22 -16.51
C PHE A 46 -1.45 -5.67 -16.56
N PRO A 47 -1.52 -6.32 -17.74
CA PRO A 47 -0.95 -7.65 -17.90
C PRO A 47 0.56 -7.61 -17.72
N PHE A 48 1.09 -8.65 -17.08
CA PHE A 48 2.51 -8.80 -16.82
C PHE A 48 3.00 -10.24 -17.02
N LYS A 49 4.32 -10.36 -17.13
CA LYS A 49 5.06 -11.61 -17.18
C LYS A 49 6.35 -11.47 -16.38
N LEU A 50 6.47 -12.26 -15.33
CA LEU A 50 7.70 -12.42 -14.57
C LEU A 50 8.36 -13.74 -14.94
N VAL A 51 9.62 -13.67 -15.35
CA VAL A 51 10.46 -14.84 -15.55
C VAL A 51 11.53 -14.85 -14.46
N TYR A 52 11.63 -15.96 -13.74
CA TYR A 52 12.65 -16.15 -12.72
C TYR A 52 13.21 -17.57 -12.78
N GLU A 53 14.36 -17.77 -12.15
CA GLU A 53 14.97 -19.07 -11.94
C GLU A 53 14.99 -19.37 -10.45
N ILE A 54 14.71 -20.61 -10.06
CA ILE A 54 14.85 -21.10 -8.69
C ILE A 54 15.52 -22.47 -8.70
N ASN A 55 16.63 -22.61 -7.97
CA ASN A 55 17.43 -23.84 -7.95
C ASN A 55 17.83 -24.34 -9.37
N GLY A 56 18.09 -23.41 -10.30
CA GLY A 56 18.42 -23.72 -11.69
C GLY A 56 17.21 -24.08 -12.58
N GLU A 57 15.99 -24.10 -12.05
CA GLU A 57 14.78 -24.31 -12.83
C GLU A 57 14.12 -22.98 -13.20
N ARG A 58 13.86 -22.77 -14.50
CA ARG A 58 13.17 -21.58 -15.00
C ARG A 58 11.66 -21.67 -14.76
N LYS A 59 11.10 -20.68 -14.09
CA LYS A 59 9.67 -20.50 -13.83
C LYS A 59 9.15 -19.24 -14.52
N VAL A 60 7.86 -19.25 -14.84
CA VAL A 60 7.16 -18.14 -15.49
C VAL A 60 5.84 -17.90 -14.76
N ILE A 61 5.62 -16.66 -14.34
CA ILE A 61 4.34 -16.21 -13.79
C ILE A 61 3.76 -15.20 -14.77
N GLN A 62 2.51 -15.40 -15.16
CA GLN A 62 1.75 -14.50 -16.02
C GLN A 62 0.40 -14.23 -15.38
N ASP A 63 0.06 -12.96 -15.22
CA ASP A 63 -1.21 -12.53 -14.67
C ASP A 63 -1.49 -11.09 -15.10
N THR A 64 -2.54 -10.49 -14.55
CA THR A 64 -2.94 -9.11 -14.81
C THR A 64 -3.28 -8.43 -13.50
N VAL A 65 -2.62 -7.29 -13.26
CA VAL A 65 -2.97 -6.40 -12.15
C VAL A 65 -4.17 -5.57 -12.57
N ILE A 66 -5.19 -5.53 -11.72
CA ILE A 66 -6.35 -4.65 -11.87
C ILE A 66 -6.23 -3.55 -10.83
N CYS A 67 -6.27 -2.30 -11.31
CA CYS A 67 -6.30 -1.12 -10.46
C CYS A 67 -7.66 -0.44 -10.61
N GLU A 68 -8.34 -0.21 -9.49
CA GLU A 68 -9.67 0.40 -9.45
C GLU A 68 -9.74 1.52 -8.41
N TYR A 69 -10.39 2.63 -8.75
CA TYR A 69 -10.57 3.75 -7.84
C TYR A 69 -11.57 3.38 -6.73
N ASP A 70 -11.15 3.51 -5.48
CA ASP A 70 -11.92 3.15 -4.27
C ASP A 70 -12.40 4.37 -3.48
N GLY A 71 -12.35 5.57 -4.09
CA GLY A 71 -12.81 6.81 -3.46
C GLY A 71 -11.69 7.61 -2.81
N VAL A 72 -12.03 8.31 -1.73
CA VAL A 72 -11.11 9.20 -1.00
C VAL A 72 -10.79 8.57 0.35
N GLY A 73 -9.51 8.30 0.57
CA GLY A 73 -8.94 7.92 1.86
C GLY A 73 -8.52 9.15 2.65
N MET A 74 -8.34 8.99 3.96
CA MET A 74 -7.92 10.07 4.85
C MET A 74 -7.01 9.50 5.93
N ASP A 75 -5.80 10.04 6.05
CA ASP A 75 -4.85 9.70 7.11
C ASP A 75 -4.16 10.97 7.66
N GLU A 76 -3.61 10.88 8.88
CA GLU A 76 -3.02 12.03 9.58
C GLU A 76 -1.75 12.57 8.92
N GLY A 77 -1.03 11.75 8.16
CA GLY A 77 0.23 12.13 7.52
C GLY A 77 0.03 12.82 6.18
N GLN A 78 -0.91 12.33 5.37
CA GLN A 78 -1.10 12.76 3.98
C GLN A 78 -2.39 13.56 3.75
N GLY A 79 -3.27 13.62 4.74
CA GLY A 79 -4.59 14.22 4.59
C GLY A 79 -5.52 13.37 3.73
N LYS A 80 -6.45 14.03 3.04
CA LYS A 80 -7.29 13.38 2.04
C LYS A 80 -6.48 12.99 0.80
N HIS A 81 -6.61 11.74 0.36
CA HIS A 81 -5.90 11.21 -0.80
C HIS A 81 -6.82 10.29 -1.62
N ARG A 82 -6.51 10.16 -2.92
CA ARG A 82 -7.20 9.19 -3.77
C ARG A 82 -6.81 7.79 -3.32
N LYS A 83 -7.82 6.98 -3.08
CA LYS A 83 -7.65 5.59 -2.66
C LYS A 83 -7.83 4.69 -3.88
N TRP A 84 -6.88 3.79 -4.06
CA TRP A 84 -6.90 2.80 -5.11
C TRP A 84 -6.93 1.40 -4.50
N LYS A 85 -7.65 0.48 -5.15
CA LYS A 85 -7.60 -0.95 -4.88
C LYS A 85 -6.78 -1.64 -5.95
N GLN A 86 -6.01 -2.63 -5.53
CA GLN A 86 -5.20 -3.48 -6.40
C GLN A 86 -5.58 -4.94 -6.16
N ARG A 87 -5.74 -5.71 -7.24
CA ARG A 87 -5.97 -7.15 -7.18
C ARG A 87 -5.45 -7.82 -8.45
N TYR A 88 -5.14 -9.11 -8.39
CA TYR A 88 -4.83 -9.88 -9.59
C TYR A 88 -6.06 -10.57 -10.16
N VAL A 89 -6.08 -10.81 -11.46
CA VAL A 89 -7.13 -11.60 -12.14
C VAL A 89 -7.20 -13.02 -11.60
N SER A 90 -6.05 -13.62 -11.28
CA SER A 90 -5.99 -14.96 -10.67
C SER A 90 -6.66 -15.06 -9.29
N GLY A 91 -6.89 -13.94 -8.61
CA GLY A 91 -7.35 -13.92 -7.22
C GLY A 91 -6.27 -14.22 -6.19
N ASN A 92 -4.99 -14.32 -6.61
CA ASN A 92 -3.87 -14.38 -5.69
C ASN A 92 -3.76 -13.07 -4.89
N GLU A 93 -3.10 -13.11 -3.73
CA GLU A 93 -2.81 -11.90 -2.94
C GLU A 93 -1.47 -11.26 -3.34
N ASN A 94 -0.49 -12.08 -3.73
CA ASN A 94 0.88 -11.66 -4.05
C ASN A 94 1.44 -12.46 -5.26
N ILE A 95 2.49 -11.93 -5.89
CA ILE A 95 3.33 -12.69 -6.83
C ILE A 95 4.35 -13.51 -6.04
N THR A 96 3.93 -14.69 -5.53
CA THR A 96 4.79 -15.57 -4.73
C THR A 96 5.87 -16.25 -5.57
N LEU A 97 7.14 -16.03 -5.22
CA LEU A 97 8.31 -16.69 -5.84
C LEU A 97 8.62 -18.02 -5.15
N LEU A 98 8.54 -18.03 -3.81
CA LEU A 98 8.81 -19.19 -2.96
C LEU A 98 8.05 -19.07 -1.64
N LYS A 99 7.35 -20.14 -1.24
CA LYS A 99 6.82 -20.27 0.12
C LYS A 99 7.86 -20.97 0.99
N ILE A 100 8.35 -20.28 2.03
CA ILE A 100 9.33 -20.83 2.97
C ILE A 100 8.61 -21.72 3.99
N ASN A 101 7.51 -21.23 4.55
CA ASN A 101 6.65 -21.93 5.48
C ASN A 101 5.22 -21.34 5.41
N ASN A 102 4.33 -21.72 6.34
CA ASN A 102 2.94 -21.22 6.36
C ASN A 102 2.81 -19.72 6.67
N ASN A 103 3.83 -19.14 7.28
CA ASN A 103 3.87 -17.78 7.80
C ASN A 103 4.87 -16.90 7.06
N SER A 104 5.71 -17.46 6.19
CA SER A 104 6.77 -16.73 5.50
C SER A 104 6.80 -17.09 4.02
N GLU A 105 6.79 -16.06 3.17
CA GLU A 105 6.93 -16.21 1.72
C GLU A 105 7.81 -15.11 1.13
N ILE A 106 8.49 -15.44 0.04
CA ILE A 106 9.22 -14.48 -0.79
C ILE A 106 8.32 -14.14 -1.96
N VAL A 107 8.08 -12.85 -2.14
CA VAL A 107 7.21 -12.30 -3.17
C VAL A 107 7.96 -11.28 -4.02
N TYR A 108 7.52 -11.13 -5.26
CA TYR A 108 7.93 -10.03 -6.10
C TYR A 108 6.95 -8.86 -5.93
N SER A 109 7.47 -7.64 -5.78
CA SER A 109 6.64 -6.43 -5.71
C SER A 109 6.62 -5.75 -7.08
N GLU A 110 5.45 -5.73 -7.69
CA GLU A 110 5.17 -5.14 -9.00
C GLU A 110 4.87 -3.65 -8.97
N GLY A 111 4.89 -3.02 -7.79
CA GLY A 111 4.49 -1.63 -7.58
C GLY A 111 3.03 -1.47 -7.14
N SER A 112 2.68 -0.24 -6.78
CA SER A 112 1.35 0.09 -6.24
C SER A 112 0.36 0.52 -7.33
N ALA A 113 -0.93 0.55 -6.99
CA ALA A 113 -1.95 1.03 -7.92
C ALA A 113 -1.74 2.51 -8.26
N ASN A 114 -1.21 3.30 -7.32
CA ASN A 114 -0.81 4.69 -7.56
C ASN A 114 0.23 4.79 -8.68
N TYR A 115 1.23 3.90 -8.70
CA TYR A 115 2.20 3.83 -9.79
C TYR A 115 1.51 3.57 -11.13
N TYR A 116 0.74 2.49 -11.22
CA TYR A 116 0.07 2.07 -12.46
C TYR A 116 -0.94 3.09 -12.97
N MET A 117 -1.66 3.76 -12.06
CA MET A 117 -2.70 4.73 -12.38
C MET A 117 -2.18 6.15 -12.56
N GLY A 118 -0.85 6.36 -12.60
CA GLY A 118 -0.25 7.67 -12.82
C GLY A 118 -0.54 8.68 -11.71
N ASP A 119 -0.74 8.19 -10.48
CA ASP A 119 -1.07 8.94 -9.27
C ASP A 119 0.01 8.76 -8.18
N LEU A 120 1.26 8.51 -8.62
CA LEU A 120 2.42 8.39 -7.75
C LEU A 120 2.78 9.75 -7.18
N LYS A 121 2.95 9.84 -5.86
CA LYS A 121 3.35 11.09 -5.21
C LYS A 121 4.86 11.33 -5.37
N GLU A 122 5.29 12.59 -5.30
CA GLU A 122 6.71 12.96 -5.50
C GLU A 122 7.68 12.25 -4.55
N TYR A 123 7.22 11.86 -3.36
CA TYR A 123 8.01 11.14 -2.36
C TYR A 123 7.86 9.61 -2.42
N GLU A 124 6.94 9.08 -3.24
CA GLU A 124 6.77 7.65 -3.41
C GLU A 124 7.80 7.13 -4.41
N GLN A 125 8.66 6.22 -3.97
CA GLN A 125 9.66 5.55 -4.82
C GLN A 125 9.20 4.15 -5.29
N TYR A 126 7.94 3.78 -5.02
CA TYR A 126 7.41 2.44 -5.23
C TYR A 126 7.14 2.13 -6.71
N ASN A 127 8.23 1.92 -7.44
CA ASN A 127 8.29 1.28 -8.74
C ASN A 127 8.47 -0.25 -8.55
N PRO A 128 8.27 -1.06 -9.60
CA PRO A 128 8.60 -2.48 -9.55
C PRO A 128 10.01 -2.68 -9.00
N LEU A 129 10.17 -3.54 -7.99
CA LEU A 129 11.44 -3.72 -7.27
C LEU A 129 12.50 -4.46 -8.07
N PHE A 130 12.37 -4.60 -9.39
CA PHE A 130 13.28 -5.40 -10.19
C PHE A 130 14.74 -4.91 -10.07
N PRO A 131 15.73 -5.77 -9.78
CA PRO A 131 15.68 -7.24 -9.67
C PRO A 131 15.57 -7.80 -8.24
N ASP A 132 15.14 -7.01 -7.27
CA ASP A 132 14.97 -7.35 -5.85
C ASP A 132 13.59 -7.98 -5.55
N ALA A 133 13.43 -8.51 -4.33
CA ALA A 133 12.20 -9.15 -3.84
C ALA A 133 11.88 -8.73 -2.40
N ILE A 134 10.71 -9.12 -1.90
CA ILE A 134 10.29 -8.88 -0.52
C ILE A 134 10.09 -10.22 0.18
N ILE A 135 10.56 -10.34 1.41
CA ILE A 135 10.11 -11.39 2.33
C ILE A 135 8.99 -10.85 3.20
N ILE A 136 7.87 -11.56 3.19
CA ILE A 136 6.73 -11.29 4.06
C ILE A 136 6.75 -12.33 5.17
N GLU A 137 6.76 -11.87 6.42
CA GLU A 137 6.65 -12.71 7.61
C GLU A 137 5.39 -12.33 8.39
N LYS A 138 4.52 -13.31 8.62
CA LYS A 138 3.26 -13.18 9.34
C LYS A 138 3.41 -13.82 10.73
N ASP A 139 3.27 -13.00 11.76
CA ASP A 139 3.19 -13.45 13.15
C ASP A 139 1.79 -13.16 13.71
N ILE A 140 1.50 -13.66 14.93
CA ILE A 140 0.20 -13.49 15.58
C ILE A 140 -0.09 -12.00 15.76
N GLY A 141 -0.90 -11.44 14.86
CA GLY A 141 -1.33 -10.04 14.88
C GLY A 141 -0.36 -9.03 14.24
N SER A 142 0.71 -9.49 13.58
CA SER A 142 1.67 -8.60 12.92
C SER A 142 2.11 -9.16 11.56
N THR A 143 2.44 -8.27 10.63
CA THR A 143 3.08 -8.61 9.37
C THR A 143 4.28 -7.71 9.19
N SER A 144 5.44 -8.29 8.92
CA SER A 144 6.67 -7.57 8.61
C SER A 144 7.11 -7.87 7.20
N GLU A 145 7.63 -6.84 6.54
CA GLU A 145 8.16 -6.90 5.19
C GLU A 145 9.65 -6.52 5.22
N GLY A 146 10.47 -7.31 4.53
CA GLY A 146 11.91 -7.05 4.39
C GLY A 146 12.31 -7.05 2.92
N LEU A 147 13.04 -6.01 2.50
CA LEU A 147 13.67 -5.98 1.17
C LEU A 147 14.80 -7.01 1.13
N ILE A 148 14.76 -7.92 0.17
CA ILE A 148 15.86 -8.83 -0.18
C ILE A 148 16.44 -8.36 -1.51
N ARG A 149 17.70 -7.93 -1.48
CA ARG A 149 18.42 -7.55 -2.69
C ARG A 149 18.73 -8.76 -3.57
N ALA A 150 18.89 -8.53 -4.87
CA ALA A 150 19.09 -9.60 -5.85
C ALA A 150 20.30 -10.52 -5.56
N ASP A 151 21.37 -10.00 -4.96
CA ASP A 151 22.53 -10.77 -4.52
C ASP A 151 22.18 -11.72 -3.36
N GLU A 152 21.57 -11.21 -2.30
CA GLU A 152 21.09 -12.03 -1.17
C GLU A 152 20.03 -13.05 -1.64
N LEU A 153 19.13 -12.64 -2.53
CA LEU A 153 18.08 -13.48 -3.10
C LEU A 153 18.67 -14.71 -3.81
N PHE A 154 19.77 -14.52 -4.54
CA PHE A 154 20.47 -15.59 -5.22
C PHE A 154 21.33 -16.44 -4.27
N GLU A 155 22.12 -15.81 -3.39
CA GLU A 155 23.05 -16.52 -2.50
C GLU A 155 22.33 -17.41 -1.49
N LYS A 156 21.21 -16.93 -0.92
CA LYS A 156 20.50 -17.60 0.18
C LYS A 156 19.36 -18.49 -0.29
N TYR A 157 18.64 -18.06 -1.34
CA TYR A 157 17.43 -18.74 -1.80
C TYR A 157 17.57 -19.35 -3.19
N HIS A 158 18.72 -19.14 -3.86
CA HIS A 158 18.95 -19.60 -5.23
C HIS A 158 17.87 -19.14 -6.21
N ILE A 159 17.31 -17.94 -5.96
CA ILE A 159 16.32 -17.30 -6.81
C ILE A 159 17.02 -16.19 -7.61
N LYS A 160 16.74 -16.14 -8.90
CA LYS A 160 17.22 -15.07 -9.79
C LYS A 160 16.08 -14.54 -10.64
N LEU A 161 15.78 -13.25 -10.54
CA LEU A 161 14.83 -12.60 -11.43
C LEU A 161 15.50 -12.37 -12.79
N ILE A 162 14.87 -12.86 -13.87
CA ILE A 162 15.45 -12.84 -15.22
C ILE A 162 14.86 -11.70 -16.04
N SER A 163 13.53 -11.56 -16.05
CA SER A 163 12.86 -10.45 -16.73
C SER A 163 11.52 -10.12 -16.07
N TRP A 164 11.21 -8.83 -16.08
CA TRP A 164 9.91 -8.30 -15.72
C TRP A 164 9.35 -7.54 -16.91
N GLU A 165 8.28 -8.06 -17.50
CA GLU A 165 7.56 -7.43 -18.60
C GLU A 165 6.18 -7.04 -18.07
N SER A 166 5.88 -5.74 -18.00
CA SER A 166 4.57 -5.25 -17.56
C SER A 166 4.10 -4.13 -18.47
N SER A 167 2.78 -3.95 -18.51
CA SER A 167 2.19 -2.79 -19.16
C SER A 167 2.65 -1.51 -18.46
N PRO A 168 3.04 -0.46 -19.21
CA PRO A 168 3.49 0.78 -18.60
C PRO A 168 2.34 1.44 -17.82
N PRO A 169 2.65 2.25 -16.80
CA PRO A 169 1.63 3.02 -16.10
C PRO A 169 0.91 3.98 -17.07
N ILE A 170 -0.37 4.21 -16.83
CA ILE A 170 -1.16 5.15 -17.63
C ILE A 170 -0.85 6.59 -17.23
N LYS A 171 -1.03 7.51 -18.17
CA LYS A 171 -1.09 8.93 -17.87
C LYS A 171 -2.55 9.29 -17.56
N ASN A 172 -2.86 9.48 -16.28
CA ASN A 172 -4.21 9.82 -15.84
C ASN A 172 -4.39 11.35 -15.73
N THR A 173 -5.62 11.80 -15.85
CA THR A 173 -6.01 13.20 -15.64
C THR A 173 -6.85 13.28 -14.37
N PHE A 174 -6.64 14.32 -13.57
CA PHE A 174 -7.38 14.52 -12.34
C PHE A 174 -8.26 15.75 -12.48
N ILE A 175 -9.56 15.52 -12.58
CA ILE A 175 -10.55 16.56 -12.84
C ILE A 175 -11.01 17.13 -11.50
N GLU A 176 -10.85 18.44 -11.30
CA GLU A 176 -11.44 19.11 -10.15
C GLU A 176 -12.96 19.00 -10.24
N SER A 177 -13.60 18.54 -9.16
CA SER A 177 -15.05 18.61 -9.07
C SER A 177 -15.47 20.08 -9.16
N ALA A 178 -16.36 20.39 -10.11
CA ALA A 178 -16.97 21.71 -10.21
C ALA A 178 -17.61 22.03 -8.85
N LYS A 179 -17.17 23.14 -8.25
CA LYS A 179 -17.71 23.70 -7.00
C LYS A 179 -19.19 24.03 -7.14
#